data_AF-A0A358ENF1-F1
#
_entry.id   AF-A0A358ENF1-F1
#
_cell.length_a   1.000
_cell.length_b   1.000
_cell.length_c   1.000
_cell.angle_alpha   90.00
_cell.angle_beta   90.00
_cell.angle_gamma   90.00
#
_symmetry.space_group_name_H-M   'P 1'
#
loop_
_entity.id
_entity.type
_entity.pdbx_description
1 polymer ?
#
loop_
_entity_poly.entity_id
_entity_poly.type
_entity_poly.pdbx_seq_one_letter_code
_entity_poly.pdbx_strand_id
1 'polypeptide(L)'
;MLARLYFLPLLLFVAGCASWSTDPTLEALPAPSHPEDAKLLPKSADDPIEPLNRGFFALDTALFNYALEPAWSGYNKVVPEKARKGIKYFRTNLGYPIRLTANLLQGEWSNAGKETQRFLINTTVGVLGFSDPATDKYKIVLPKEDLGQALGKWGWAESAYLHVPILGASSPRDVIGISGGIYINPSSWVYGAGAALKFNSKSFDAKTTRRLLDTEFDPYSLNKLYYSRKRAVEIANAKPIMVGEDTPQTQTLMADFFRPKNEDFGKQADQINIQPKGFRKTLPASVWMQEDPAPIAFVIPGLGGHRLSSRVMALAELAYLEGYHVVCFSNNLNWEFIQAAPAGYLPGYLNDDLKYLRQAHAAIISKIGDQTAGSPAVLGFSMGGWYTLNLAATAPPDTYSYALAINPPLNLNKGLDVLDGLMRQPAQLPNLEAIKESALIKLLMFLQAPPEGGSTLPFSNHEASYVIGLTYRFTLGQTIMASLEIKPSAKAHEKVGALGWRDYYSKIVAPALNKRNIKEAALMESGNLREREAGLKNKANVKVVLTGNDFLLTKDDLAWFRERFPGKRTIFTETGGHMGQLWKPEIYNAMRAAIRFKKADFPAE
;
A
#
# COMPACT_ATOMS: atom_id res chain seq x y z
N MET A 1 -43.75 -5.93 28.57
CA MET A 1 -44.22 -5.76 27.17
C MET A 1 -43.00 -5.49 26.30
N LEU A 2 -42.22 -6.49 25.86
CA LEU A 2 -42.52 -7.40 24.75
C LEU A 2 -42.98 -6.66 23.48
N ALA A 3 -42.03 -5.95 22.84
CA ALA A 3 -42.17 -5.51 21.46
C ALA A 3 -40.80 -5.51 20.75
N ARG A 4 -40.45 -6.69 20.23
CA ARG A 4 -39.77 -6.91 18.94
C ARG A 4 -38.33 -6.35 18.78
N LEU A 5 -37.38 -6.99 19.46
CA LEU A 5 -36.06 -7.29 18.88
C LEU A 5 -36.23 -8.34 17.76
N TYR A 6 -36.55 -7.90 16.53
CA TYR A 6 -36.55 -8.78 15.35
C TYR A 6 -35.73 -8.22 14.17
N PHE A 7 -34.77 -7.33 14.44
CA PHE A 7 -33.86 -6.83 13.39
C PHE A 7 -32.49 -7.53 13.33
N LEU A 8 -32.14 -8.36 14.32
CA LEU A 8 -30.86 -9.07 14.38
C LEU A 8 -30.85 -10.49 13.75
N PRO A 9 -31.96 -11.26 13.69
CA PRO A 9 -31.92 -12.58 13.06
C PRO A 9 -32.09 -12.52 11.53
N LEU A 10 -32.61 -11.41 10.97
CA LEU A 10 -32.89 -11.30 9.54
C LEU A 10 -31.61 -11.05 8.70
N LEU A 11 -30.57 -10.44 9.30
CA LEU A 11 -29.26 -10.24 8.65
C LEU A 11 -28.40 -11.52 8.61
N LEU A 12 -28.66 -12.48 9.51
CA LEU A 12 -27.97 -13.78 9.51
C LEU A 12 -28.52 -14.75 8.45
N PHE A 13 -29.74 -14.51 7.94
CA PHE A 13 -30.36 -15.41 6.95
C PHE A 13 -30.06 -15.06 5.48
N VAL A 14 -29.57 -13.86 5.17
CA VAL A 14 -29.26 -13.48 3.76
C VAL A 14 -27.84 -13.90 3.34
N ALA A 15 -26.96 -14.26 4.29
CA ALA A 15 -25.62 -14.78 3.97
C ALA A 15 -25.60 -16.30 3.66
N GLY A 16 -26.72 -17.00 3.90
CA GLY A 16 -26.80 -18.46 3.89
C GLY A 16 -27.02 -19.14 2.53
N CYS A 17 -27.07 -18.40 1.42
CA CYS A 17 -27.30 -18.98 0.08
C CYS A 17 -26.34 -18.49 -1.01
N ALA A 18 -25.16 -17.96 -0.63
CA ALA A 18 -24.07 -17.82 -1.58
C ALA A 18 -23.43 -19.21 -1.78
N SER A 19 -23.91 -19.87 -2.83
CA SER A 19 -23.49 -21.16 -3.34
C SER A 19 -22.00 -21.48 -3.17
N TRP A 20 -21.73 -22.72 -2.79
CA TRP A 20 -20.43 -23.41 -2.86
C TRP A 20 -20.00 -23.66 -4.32
N SER A 21 -20.38 -22.77 -5.24
CA SER A 21 -19.99 -22.83 -6.64
C SER A 21 -18.55 -22.32 -6.75
N THR A 22 -17.64 -23.21 -7.12
CA THR A 22 -16.27 -22.84 -7.51
C THR A 22 -16.36 -21.86 -8.68
N ASP A 23 -15.70 -20.71 -8.56
CA ASP A 23 -15.60 -19.72 -9.63
C ASP A 23 -14.97 -20.39 -10.87
N PRO A 24 -15.70 -20.56 -11.99
CA PRO A 24 -15.20 -21.30 -13.15
C PRO A 24 -13.99 -20.61 -13.77
N THR A 25 -13.90 -19.28 -13.66
CA THR A 25 -12.74 -18.51 -14.14
C THR A 25 -11.50 -18.82 -13.29
N LEU A 26 -11.68 -19.01 -11.98
CA LEU A 26 -10.61 -19.41 -11.07
C LEU A 26 -10.11 -20.84 -11.34
N GLU A 27 -11.00 -21.75 -11.75
CA GLU A 27 -10.62 -23.11 -12.17
C GLU A 27 -9.95 -23.13 -13.54
N ALA A 28 -10.31 -22.21 -14.44
CA ALA A 28 -9.72 -22.07 -15.76
C ALA A 28 -8.37 -21.33 -15.78
N LEU A 29 -7.86 -20.88 -14.63
CA LEU A 29 -6.54 -20.24 -14.56
C LEU A 29 -5.44 -21.17 -15.09
N PRO A 30 -4.46 -20.65 -15.85
CA PRO A 30 -3.37 -21.46 -16.35
C PRO A 30 -2.51 -22.01 -15.20
N ALA A 31 -1.84 -23.14 -15.44
CA ALA A 31 -0.85 -23.65 -14.50
C ALA A 31 0.34 -22.66 -14.39
N PRO A 32 0.85 -22.38 -13.18
CA PRO A 32 2.01 -21.52 -12.98
C PRO A 32 3.26 -22.15 -13.59
N SER A 33 4.16 -21.33 -14.14
CA SER A 33 5.46 -21.83 -14.61
C SER A 33 6.40 -22.20 -13.46
N HIS A 34 6.19 -21.58 -12.29
CA HIS A 34 6.95 -21.79 -11.06
C HIS A 34 6.01 -22.13 -9.89
N PRO A 35 5.42 -23.33 -9.84
CA PRO A 35 4.49 -23.71 -8.77
C PRO A 35 5.09 -23.61 -7.36
N GLU A 36 6.42 -23.71 -7.23
CA GLU A 36 7.17 -23.52 -6.00
C GLU A 36 7.06 -22.10 -5.41
N ASP A 37 6.73 -21.09 -6.22
CA ASP A 37 6.54 -19.70 -5.76
C ASP A 37 5.43 -19.60 -4.70
N ALA A 38 4.46 -20.51 -4.73
CA ALA A 38 3.41 -20.59 -3.71
C ALA A 38 3.97 -20.76 -2.28
N LYS A 39 5.14 -21.40 -2.12
CA LYS A 39 5.82 -21.57 -0.82
C LYS A 39 6.51 -20.30 -0.33
N LEU A 40 6.79 -19.37 -1.24
CA LEU A 40 7.42 -18.08 -0.94
C LEU A 40 6.40 -17.06 -0.45
N LEU A 41 5.11 -17.24 -0.73
CA LEU A 41 4.05 -16.38 -0.23
C LEU A 41 3.90 -16.53 1.29
N PRO A 42 3.69 -15.43 2.02
CA PRO A 42 3.43 -15.51 3.45
C PRO A 42 2.06 -16.13 3.68
N LYS A 43 2.01 -17.15 4.53
CA LYS A 43 0.75 -17.83 4.85
C LYS A 43 -0.11 -16.96 5.78
N SER A 44 -1.42 -17.04 5.69
CA SER A 44 -2.29 -16.57 6.79
C SER A 44 -2.66 -17.74 7.70
N ALA A 45 -3.22 -17.46 8.88
CA ALA A 45 -3.89 -18.48 9.66
C ALA A 45 -5.08 -19.08 8.87
N ASP A 46 -5.36 -20.37 9.10
CA ASP A 46 -6.45 -21.09 8.46
C ASP A 46 -7.80 -20.45 8.81
N ASP A 47 -8.70 -20.40 7.84
CA ASP A 47 -9.96 -19.67 7.95
C ASP A 47 -11.13 -20.56 7.51
N PRO A 48 -11.53 -21.52 8.36
CA PRO A 48 -12.51 -22.54 8.00
C PRO A 48 -13.92 -21.98 7.77
N ILE A 49 -14.17 -20.75 8.25
CA ILE A 49 -15.46 -20.05 8.14
C ILE A 49 -15.29 -18.70 7.43
N GLU A 50 -14.40 -18.65 6.42
CA GLU A 50 -14.09 -17.43 5.64
C GLU A 50 -15.34 -16.67 5.17
N PRO A 51 -16.41 -17.31 4.63
CA PRO A 51 -17.60 -16.57 4.20
C PRO A 51 -18.27 -15.80 5.35
N LEU A 52 -18.35 -16.40 6.55
CA LEU A 52 -18.92 -15.76 7.73
C LEU A 52 -18.01 -14.63 8.23
N ASN A 53 -16.71 -14.87 8.30
CA ASN A 53 -15.73 -13.87 8.72
C ASN A 53 -15.69 -12.65 7.78
N ARG A 54 -15.80 -12.87 6.46
CA ARG A 54 -15.96 -11.79 5.47
C ARG A 54 -17.26 -11.01 5.67
N GLY A 55 -18.36 -11.70 6.00
CA GLY A 55 -19.64 -11.07 6.35
C GLY A 55 -19.53 -10.15 7.56
N PHE A 56 -18.87 -10.61 8.64
CA PHE A 56 -18.61 -9.78 9.82
C PHE A 56 -17.65 -8.63 9.52
N PHE A 57 -16.63 -8.83 8.69
CA PHE A 57 -15.75 -7.76 8.25
C PHE A 57 -16.51 -6.69 7.46
N ALA A 58 -17.46 -7.08 6.61
CA ALA A 58 -18.32 -6.14 5.89
C ALA A 58 -19.23 -5.34 6.84
N LEU A 59 -19.76 -5.98 7.89
CA LEU A 59 -20.51 -5.30 8.95
C LEU A 59 -19.65 -4.26 9.68
N ASP A 60 -18.43 -4.64 10.09
CA ASP A 60 -17.48 -3.74 10.76
C ASP A 60 -17.04 -2.60 9.85
N THR A 61 -16.88 -2.86 8.56
CA THR A 61 -16.59 -1.83 7.55
C THR A 61 -17.74 -0.84 7.41
N ALA A 62 -18.98 -1.31 7.38
CA ALA A 62 -20.15 -0.44 7.36
C ALA A 62 -20.25 0.39 8.65
N LEU A 63 -20.05 -0.23 9.81
CA LEU A 63 -20.03 0.48 11.10
C LEU A 63 -18.90 1.52 11.15
N PHE A 64 -17.72 1.20 10.62
CA PHE A 64 -16.60 2.12 10.50
C PHE A 64 -16.97 3.35 9.67
N ASN A 65 -17.48 3.13 8.45
CA ASN A 65 -17.81 4.18 7.50
C ASN A 65 -18.93 5.11 8.00
N TYR A 66 -19.99 4.55 8.58
CA TYR A 66 -21.20 5.32 8.87
C TYR A 66 -21.32 5.80 10.33
N ALA A 67 -20.56 5.22 11.26
CA ALA A 67 -20.66 5.58 12.67
C ALA A 67 -19.30 5.92 13.30
N LEU A 68 -18.33 4.99 13.25
CA LEU A 68 -17.11 5.15 14.05
C LEU A 68 -16.17 6.22 13.51
N GLU A 69 -15.95 6.29 12.20
CA GLU A 69 -15.07 7.31 11.62
C GLU A 69 -15.64 8.73 11.80
N PRO A 70 -16.94 9.01 11.52
CA PRO A 70 -17.52 10.31 11.84
C PRO A 70 -17.40 10.66 13.32
N ALA A 71 -17.66 9.70 14.22
CA ALA A 71 -17.54 9.89 15.66
C ALA A 71 -16.09 10.21 16.08
N TRP A 72 -15.10 9.48 15.55
CA TRP A 72 -13.69 9.76 15.82
C TRP A 72 -13.22 11.08 15.22
N SER A 73 -13.72 11.46 14.04
CA SER A 73 -13.43 12.76 13.43
C SER A 73 -13.92 13.90 14.32
N GLY A 74 -15.18 13.84 14.79
CA GLY A 74 -15.73 14.79 15.76
C GLY A 74 -14.96 14.80 17.08
N TYR A 75 -14.65 13.62 17.63
CA TYR A 75 -13.86 13.49 18.86
C TYR A 75 -12.46 14.10 18.72
N ASN A 76 -11.78 13.85 17.60
CA ASN A 76 -10.44 14.38 17.33
C ASN A 76 -10.43 15.90 17.13
N LYS A 77 -11.56 16.47 16.68
CA LYS A 77 -11.75 17.93 16.56
C LYS A 77 -11.95 18.60 17.92
N VAL A 78 -12.67 17.96 18.83
CA VAL A 78 -13.02 18.54 20.14
C VAL A 78 -11.94 18.27 21.19
N VAL A 79 -11.34 17.08 21.20
CA VAL A 79 -10.40 16.65 22.23
C VAL A 79 -8.96 16.79 21.75
N PRO A 80 -8.14 17.67 22.36
CA PRO A 80 -6.75 17.87 21.96
C PRO A 80 -5.94 16.59 21.98
N GLU A 81 -5.02 16.45 21.03
CA GLU A 81 -4.18 15.25 20.90
C GLU A 81 -3.42 14.91 22.19
N LYS A 82 -2.93 15.92 22.94
CA LYS A 82 -2.26 15.71 24.23
C LYS A 82 -3.17 14.99 25.24
N ALA A 83 -4.44 15.38 25.34
CA ALA A 83 -5.41 14.73 26.22
C ALA A 83 -5.73 13.30 25.73
N ARG A 84 -5.93 13.12 24.42
CA ARG A 84 -6.17 11.78 23.83
C ARG A 84 -5.00 10.83 24.06
N LYS A 85 -3.76 11.32 23.90
CA LYS A 85 -2.52 10.57 24.23
C LYS A 85 -2.48 10.23 25.71
N GLY A 86 -2.81 11.19 26.59
CA GLY A 86 -2.88 10.93 28.03
C GLY A 86 -3.86 9.81 28.39
N ILE A 87 -5.07 9.83 27.84
CA ILE A 87 -6.07 8.77 28.04
C ILE A 87 -5.57 7.42 27.48
N LYS A 88 -4.85 7.43 26.35
CA LYS A 88 -4.24 6.23 25.76
C LYS A 88 -3.15 5.64 26.66
N TYR A 89 -2.31 6.48 27.27
CA TYR A 89 -1.31 6.06 28.25
C TYR A 89 -1.98 5.52 29.51
N PHE A 90 -3.00 6.21 30.02
CA PHE A 90 -3.73 5.79 31.22
C PHE A 90 -4.36 4.41 31.03
N ARG A 91 -5.05 4.19 29.91
CA ARG A 91 -5.57 2.87 29.53
C ARG A 91 -4.46 1.82 29.44
N THR A 92 -3.31 2.17 28.87
CA THR A 92 -2.16 1.26 28.79
C THR A 92 -1.68 0.89 30.20
N ASN A 93 -1.56 1.87 31.10
CA ASN A 93 -1.18 1.64 32.49
C ASN A 93 -2.18 0.74 33.22
N LEU A 94 -3.50 0.98 33.06
CA LEU A 94 -4.56 0.12 33.62
C LEU A 94 -4.52 -1.33 33.14
N GLY A 95 -4.00 -1.57 31.93
CA GLY A 95 -3.80 -2.93 31.40
C GLY A 95 -2.63 -3.69 32.04
N TYR A 96 -1.95 -3.11 33.03
CA TYR A 96 -0.80 -3.74 33.72
C TYR A 96 -1.09 -5.16 34.25
N PRO A 97 -2.22 -5.44 34.94
CA PRO A 97 -2.46 -6.79 35.47
C PRO A 97 -2.48 -7.86 34.37
N ILE A 98 -3.08 -7.57 33.20
CA ILE A 98 -3.07 -8.49 32.06
C ILE A 98 -1.64 -8.79 31.62
N ARG A 99 -0.81 -7.75 31.43
CA ARG A 99 0.57 -7.90 30.96
C ARG A 99 1.44 -8.61 31.98
N LEU A 100 1.29 -8.30 33.26
CA LEU A 100 2.00 -8.98 34.34
C LEU A 100 1.66 -10.47 34.33
N THR A 101 0.37 -10.81 34.38
CA THR A 101 -0.09 -12.21 34.38
C THR A 101 0.40 -12.93 33.12
N ALA A 102 0.27 -12.33 31.95
CA ALA A 102 0.76 -12.91 30.70
C ALA A 102 2.27 -13.20 30.73
N ASN A 103 3.10 -12.26 31.20
CA ASN A 103 4.54 -12.48 31.35
C ASN A 103 4.86 -13.61 32.32
N LEU A 104 4.17 -13.66 33.47
CA LEU A 104 4.37 -14.71 34.47
C LEU A 104 4.00 -16.10 33.93
N LEU A 105 2.85 -16.22 33.27
CA LEU A 105 2.41 -17.46 32.62
C LEU A 105 3.39 -17.90 31.53
N GLN A 106 3.99 -16.94 30.83
CA GLN A 106 5.02 -17.20 29.82
C GLN A 106 6.41 -17.52 30.41
N GLY A 107 6.58 -17.46 31.74
CA GLY A 107 7.88 -17.66 32.41
C GLY A 107 8.88 -16.53 32.16
N GLU A 108 8.42 -15.35 31.75
CA GLU A 108 9.27 -14.21 31.40
C GLU A 108 9.50 -13.29 32.60
N TRP A 109 10.19 -13.82 33.62
CA TRP A 109 10.40 -13.13 34.90
C TRP A 109 11.04 -11.74 34.76
N SER A 110 12.01 -11.60 33.84
CA SER A 110 12.66 -10.30 33.56
C SER A 110 11.67 -9.29 32.97
N ASN A 111 10.82 -9.71 32.04
CA ASN A 111 9.81 -8.85 31.43
C ASN A 111 8.70 -8.51 32.44
N ALA A 112 8.27 -9.45 33.28
CA ALA A 112 7.34 -9.20 34.39
C ALA A 112 7.88 -8.13 35.37
N GLY A 113 9.16 -8.21 35.72
CA GLY A 113 9.83 -7.21 36.57
C GLY A 113 9.86 -5.82 35.92
N LYS A 114 10.28 -5.75 34.65
CA LYS A 114 10.29 -4.50 33.87
C LYS A 114 8.89 -3.92 33.68
N GLU A 115 7.87 -4.75 33.45
CA GLU A 115 6.47 -4.33 33.32
C GLU A 115 5.95 -3.72 34.62
N THR A 116 6.31 -4.31 35.76
CA THR A 116 6.01 -3.76 37.10
C THR A 116 6.73 -2.44 37.33
N GLN A 117 7.99 -2.34 36.95
CA GLN A 117 8.74 -1.09 37.03
C GLN A 117 8.08 0.02 36.18
N ARG A 118 7.66 -0.29 34.95
CA ARG A 118 6.92 0.64 34.08
C ARG A 118 5.64 1.11 34.75
N PHE A 119 4.85 0.19 35.30
CA PHE A 119 3.62 0.52 36.01
C PHE A 119 3.86 1.45 37.20
N LEU A 120 4.85 1.17 38.04
CA LEU A 120 5.18 2.01 39.20
C LEU A 120 5.62 3.41 38.78
N ILE A 121 6.52 3.52 37.80
CA ILE A 121 7.02 4.80 37.28
C ILE A 121 5.89 5.61 36.65
N ASN A 122 5.09 5.00 35.78
CA ASN A 122 4.01 5.70 35.08
C ASN A 122 2.87 6.09 36.03
N THR A 123 2.60 5.28 37.06
CA THR A 123 1.58 5.62 38.07
C THR A 123 2.03 6.76 38.99
N THR A 124 3.32 6.84 39.32
CA THR A 124 3.86 7.89 40.21
C THR A 124 4.28 9.13 39.42
N VAL A 125 5.40 9.05 38.70
CA VAL A 125 5.98 10.14 37.90
C VAL A 125 5.08 10.48 36.72
N GLY A 126 4.45 9.47 36.13
CA GLY A 126 3.59 9.64 34.95
C GLY A 126 2.18 10.13 35.26
N VAL A 127 1.90 10.53 36.52
CA VAL A 127 0.60 11.03 37.01
C VAL A 127 -0.50 10.00 36.75
N LEU A 128 -0.53 8.92 37.54
CA LEU A 128 -1.47 7.79 37.43
C LEU A 128 -1.45 7.06 36.07
N GLY A 129 -0.44 7.30 35.25
CA GLY A 129 -0.28 6.73 33.92
C GLY A 129 -0.79 7.60 32.79
N PHE A 130 -1.14 8.88 33.03
CA PHE A 130 -1.49 9.82 31.95
C PHE A 130 -0.28 10.24 31.10
N SER A 131 0.93 9.82 31.45
CA SER A 131 2.13 9.91 30.63
C SER A 131 3.00 8.66 30.77
N ASP A 132 3.98 8.47 29.88
CA ASP A 132 4.85 7.30 29.83
C ASP A 132 6.35 7.62 30.07
N PRO A 133 6.72 8.21 31.23
CA PRO A 133 8.12 8.50 31.54
C PRO A 133 8.99 7.24 31.59
N ALA A 134 8.42 6.07 31.86
CA ALA A 134 9.17 4.81 31.80
C ALA A 134 9.77 4.57 30.40
N THR A 135 9.03 4.85 29.32
CA THR A 135 9.57 4.83 27.96
C THR A 135 10.42 6.07 27.69
N ASP A 136 9.88 7.26 27.90
CA ASP A 136 10.45 8.48 27.34
C ASP A 136 11.76 8.90 28.04
N LYS A 137 11.82 8.73 29.37
CA LYS A 137 12.95 9.11 30.21
C LYS A 137 13.86 7.94 30.56
N TYR A 138 13.28 6.80 30.92
CA TYR A 138 14.04 5.64 31.43
C TYR A 138 14.32 4.57 30.36
N LYS A 139 13.80 4.74 29.13
CA LYS A 139 14.02 3.85 27.97
C LYS A 139 13.67 2.39 28.24
N ILE A 140 12.70 2.14 29.13
CA ILE A 140 12.24 0.79 29.47
C ILE A 140 11.20 0.35 28.42
N VAL A 141 11.63 -0.11 27.26
CA VAL A 141 10.72 -0.56 26.18
C VAL A 141 10.42 -2.05 26.33
N LEU A 142 9.13 -2.41 26.29
CA LEU A 142 8.65 -3.79 26.36
C LEU A 142 7.58 -4.06 25.28
N PRO A 143 7.57 -5.27 24.70
CA PRO A 143 6.40 -5.77 23.98
C PRO A 143 5.16 -5.79 24.88
N LYS A 144 3.98 -5.64 24.27
CA LYS A 144 2.71 -5.72 25.00
C LYS A 144 2.21 -7.17 25.00
N GLU A 145 2.47 -7.86 26.11
CA GLU A 145 1.99 -9.23 26.32
C GLU A 145 0.48 -9.29 26.59
N ASP A 146 -0.15 -10.41 26.23
CA ASP A 146 -1.55 -10.67 26.57
C ASP A 146 -1.78 -12.18 26.84
N LEU A 147 -2.93 -12.52 27.42
CA LEU A 147 -3.22 -13.91 27.79
C LEU A 147 -3.31 -14.86 26.59
N GLY A 148 -3.64 -14.36 25.40
CA GLY A 148 -3.58 -15.16 24.18
C GLY A 148 -2.13 -15.49 23.77
N GLN A 149 -1.17 -14.60 24.04
CA GLN A 149 0.26 -14.86 23.80
C GLN A 149 0.74 -15.97 24.75
N ALA A 150 0.33 -15.89 26.02
CA ALA A 150 0.61 -16.93 27.00
C ALA A 150 0.06 -18.31 26.60
N LEU A 151 -1.20 -18.38 26.17
CA LEU A 151 -1.78 -19.63 25.63
C LEU A 151 -1.03 -20.12 24.38
N GLY A 152 -0.59 -19.20 23.53
CA GLY A 152 0.24 -19.50 22.36
C GLY A 152 1.56 -20.17 22.76
N LYS A 153 2.25 -19.61 23.75
CA LYS A 153 3.51 -20.15 24.29
C LYS A 153 3.35 -21.51 24.96
N TRP A 154 2.18 -21.81 25.50
CA TRP A 154 1.83 -23.11 26.07
C TRP A 154 1.40 -24.17 25.05
N GLY A 155 1.55 -23.88 23.74
CA GLY A 155 1.33 -24.86 22.68
C GLY A 155 0.15 -24.53 21.76
N TRP A 156 -0.70 -23.55 22.08
CA TRP A 156 -1.76 -23.10 21.16
C TRP A 156 -1.27 -22.03 20.18
N ALA A 157 -0.08 -22.25 19.59
CA ALA A 157 0.55 -21.28 18.69
C ALA A 157 -0.26 -21.11 17.39
N GLU A 158 -0.66 -22.24 16.79
CA GLU A 158 -1.53 -22.28 15.61
C GLU A 158 -3.00 -22.22 16.04
N SER A 159 -3.72 -21.22 15.55
CA SER A 159 -5.15 -21.04 15.82
C SER A 159 -5.84 -20.55 14.55
N ALA A 160 -7.06 -21.02 14.31
CA ALA A 160 -7.86 -20.57 13.18
C ALA A 160 -8.14 -19.06 13.28
N TYR A 161 -8.18 -18.40 12.13
CA TYR A 161 -8.61 -17.02 12.02
C TYR A 161 -10.10 -16.89 12.33
N LEU A 162 -10.43 -15.84 13.08
CA LEU A 162 -11.79 -15.45 13.38
C LEU A 162 -11.90 -13.93 13.25
N HIS A 163 -12.93 -13.44 12.57
CA HIS A 163 -13.28 -12.04 12.60
C HIS A 163 -14.46 -11.83 13.55
N VAL A 164 -14.23 -11.14 14.67
CA VAL A 164 -15.28 -10.91 15.67
C VAL A 164 -15.83 -9.50 15.48
N PRO A 165 -17.14 -9.31 15.26
CA PRO A 165 -17.74 -7.99 15.09
C PRO A 165 -17.31 -7.01 16.19
N ILE A 166 -16.97 -5.77 15.82
CA ILE A 166 -16.49 -4.66 16.67
C ILE A 166 -15.10 -4.90 17.28
N LEU A 167 -14.73 -6.14 17.54
CA LEU A 167 -13.43 -6.51 18.07
C LEU A 167 -12.36 -6.56 16.97
N GLY A 168 -12.73 -7.03 15.77
CA GLY A 168 -11.90 -7.13 14.57
C GLY A 168 -11.25 -8.50 14.39
N ALA A 169 -10.11 -8.52 13.69
CA ALA A 169 -9.29 -9.72 13.46
C ALA A 169 -8.85 -10.37 14.79
N SER A 170 -9.03 -11.68 14.91
CA SER A 170 -8.84 -12.46 16.14
C SER A 170 -8.68 -13.96 15.82
N SER A 171 -8.64 -14.78 16.87
CA SER A 171 -8.67 -16.25 16.83
C SER A 171 -9.42 -16.77 18.07
N PRO A 172 -9.88 -18.04 18.09
CA PRO A 172 -10.49 -18.63 19.28
C PRO A 172 -9.61 -18.49 20.53
N ARG A 173 -8.29 -18.69 20.38
CA ARG A 173 -7.31 -18.47 21.45
C ARG A 173 -7.36 -17.05 21.98
N ASP A 174 -7.30 -16.07 21.08
CA ASP A 174 -7.23 -14.67 21.48
C ASP A 174 -8.56 -14.19 22.08
N VAL A 175 -9.70 -14.72 21.62
CA VAL A 175 -11.01 -14.46 22.25
C VAL A 175 -11.06 -14.98 23.69
N ILE A 176 -10.54 -16.18 23.94
CA ILE A 176 -10.42 -16.74 25.29
C ILE A 176 -9.47 -15.89 26.14
N GLY A 177 -8.32 -15.51 25.59
CA GLY A 177 -7.36 -14.63 26.25
C GLY A 177 -7.95 -13.26 26.61
N ILE A 178 -8.72 -12.66 25.70
CA ILE A 178 -9.44 -11.41 25.94
C ILE A 178 -10.48 -11.59 27.05
N SER A 179 -11.23 -12.70 27.04
CA SER A 179 -12.25 -13.01 28.04
C SER A 179 -11.64 -13.12 29.44
N GLY A 180 -10.52 -13.84 29.58
CA GLY A 180 -9.76 -13.87 30.84
C GLY A 180 -9.25 -12.48 31.24
N GLY A 181 -8.78 -11.69 30.26
CA GLY A 181 -8.29 -10.34 30.48
C GLY A 181 -9.36 -9.37 31.00
N ILE A 182 -10.63 -9.56 30.64
CA ILE A 182 -11.75 -8.73 31.12
C ILE A 182 -11.86 -8.79 32.65
N TYR A 183 -11.74 -9.98 33.25
CA TYR A 183 -11.89 -10.17 34.71
C TYR A 183 -10.81 -9.48 35.53
N ILE A 184 -9.57 -9.44 35.01
CA ILE A 184 -8.41 -8.89 35.71
C ILE A 184 -8.08 -7.44 35.33
N ASN A 185 -8.81 -6.86 34.38
CA ASN A 185 -8.61 -5.48 33.97
C ASN A 185 -9.52 -4.53 34.78
N PRO A 186 -8.96 -3.59 35.58
CA PRO A 186 -9.76 -2.67 36.38
C PRO A 186 -10.74 -1.82 35.57
N SER A 187 -10.43 -1.52 34.30
CA SER A 187 -11.32 -0.75 33.43
C SER A 187 -12.63 -1.47 33.07
N SER A 188 -12.69 -2.79 33.28
CA SER A 188 -13.89 -3.60 33.08
C SER A 188 -14.86 -3.54 34.26
N TRP A 189 -14.40 -3.16 35.46
CA TRP A 189 -15.22 -3.14 36.67
C TRP A 189 -16.14 -1.91 36.74
N VAL A 190 -15.83 -0.87 35.96
CA VAL A 190 -16.66 0.34 35.83
C VAL A 190 -17.41 0.28 34.51
N TYR A 191 -18.74 0.29 34.58
CA TYR A 191 -19.61 0.21 33.41
C TYR A 191 -19.24 1.27 32.36
N GLY A 192 -19.00 0.83 31.12
CA GLY A 192 -18.66 1.70 29.99
C GLY A 192 -17.23 2.25 29.96
N ALA A 193 -16.47 2.22 31.06
CA ALA A 193 -15.13 2.81 31.12
C ALA A 193 -14.15 2.15 30.13
N GLY A 194 -14.08 0.82 30.11
CA GLY A 194 -13.25 0.09 29.15
C GLY A 194 -13.59 0.41 27.69
N ALA A 195 -14.87 0.55 27.37
CA ALA A 195 -15.34 0.91 26.03
C ALA A 195 -14.92 2.34 25.66
N ALA A 196 -15.10 3.32 26.54
CA ALA A 196 -14.70 4.71 26.32
C ALA A 196 -13.18 4.85 26.13
N LEU A 197 -12.39 4.16 26.96
CA LEU A 197 -10.93 4.15 26.83
C LEU A 197 -10.47 3.48 25.53
N LYS A 198 -11.11 2.39 25.13
CA LYS A 198 -10.85 1.71 23.85
C LYS A 198 -11.22 2.61 22.67
N PHE A 199 -12.35 3.32 22.74
CA PHE A 199 -12.78 4.29 21.74
C PHE A 199 -11.73 5.40 21.53
N ASN A 200 -11.24 6.02 22.62
CA ASN A 200 -10.14 6.99 22.53
C ASN A 200 -8.89 6.40 21.86
N SER A 201 -8.50 5.18 22.25
CA SER A 201 -7.30 4.52 21.69
C SER A 201 -7.46 4.26 20.19
N LYS A 202 -8.65 3.82 19.76
CA LYS A 202 -8.96 3.52 18.36
C LYS A 202 -9.09 4.75 17.47
N SER A 203 -9.31 5.93 18.04
CA SER A 203 -9.30 7.20 17.30
C SER A 203 -7.97 7.49 16.58
N PHE A 204 -6.86 6.89 17.05
CA PHE A 204 -5.54 6.98 16.41
C PHE A 204 -5.36 6.02 15.24
N ASP A 205 -6.13 4.93 15.17
CA ASP A 205 -6.04 3.91 14.13
C ASP A 205 -6.90 4.25 12.90
N ALA A 206 -7.85 5.19 13.04
CA ALA A 206 -8.86 5.51 12.02
C ALA A 206 -8.25 5.82 10.64
N LYS A 207 -7.17 6.63 10.59
CA LYS A 207 -6.48 6.98 9.32
C LYS A 207 -5.90 5.73 8.63
N THR A 208 -5.30 4.82 9.40
CA THR A 208 -4.72 3.58 8.88
C THR A 208 -5.81 2.62 8.40
N THR A 209 -6.90 2.49 9.14
CA THR A 209 -8.06 1.68 8.74
C THR A 209 -8.70 2.22 7.46
N ARG A 210 -8.98 3.52 7.39
CA ARG A 210 -9.50 4.18 6.18
C ARG A 210 -8.60 3.92 4.98
N ARG A 211 -7.29 4.11 5.14
CA ARG A 211 -6.33 3.86 4.06
C ARG A 211 -6.35 2.41 3.58
N LEU A 212 -6.35 1.44 4.50
CA LEU A 212 -6.45 0.02 4.14
C LEU A 212 -7.71 -0.27 3.32
N LEU A 213 -8.86 0.26 3.75
CA LEU A 213 -10.14 0.05 3.08
C LEU A 213 -10.20 0.71 1.70
N ASP A 214 -9.58 1.88 1.54
CA ASP A 214 -9.64 2.64 0.30
C ASP A 214 -8.61 2.17 -0.75
N THR A 215 -7.46 1.61 -0.35
CA THR A 215 -6.35 1.33 -1.29
C THR A 215 -6.21 -0.12 -1.70
N GLU A 216 -6.81 -1.06 -0.97
CA GLU A 216 -6.65 -2.50 -1.22
C GLU A 216 -7.84 -3.11 -1.96
N PHE A 217 -7.55 -4.02 -2.89
CA PHE A 217 -8.58 -4.79 -3.61
C PHE A 217 -9.38 -5.71 -2.69
N ASP A 218 -8.71 -6.36 -1.73
CA ASP A 218 -9.31 -7.25 -0.73
C ASP A 218 -8.75 -6.93 0.66
N PRO A 219 -9.25 -5.86 1.31
CA PRO A 219 -8.75 -5.42 2.60
C PRO A 219 -8.93 -6.47 3.71
N TYR A 220 -9.91 -7.37 3.56
CA TYR A 220 -10.11 -8.49 4.48
C TYR A 220 -8.89 -9.42 4.49
N SER A 221 -8.45 -9.89 3.32
CA SER A 221 -7.33 -10.84 3.23
C SER A 221 -6.03 -10.23 3.70
N LEU A 222 -5.77 -8.96 3.37
CA LEU A 222 -4.58 -8.27 3.85
C LEU A 222 -4.62 -8.06 5.37
N ASN A 223 -5.77 -7.68 5.94
CA ASN A 223 -5.94 -7.55 7.38
C ASN A 223 -5.74 -8.89 8.12
N LYS A 224 -6.28 -9.98 7.56
CA LYS A 224 -6.08 -11.35 8.06
C LYS A 224 -4.61 -11.77 8.01
N LEU A 225 -3.91 -11.48 6.91
CA LEU A 225 -2.48 -11.76 6.78
C LEU A 225 -1.67 -10.95 7.81
N TYR A 226 -1.94 -9.65 7.93
CA TYR A 226 -1.29 -8.77 8.90
C TYR A 226 -1.48 -9.29 10.33
N TYR A 227 -2.72 -9.60 10.72
CA TYR A 227 -3.02 -10.18 12.02
C TYR A 227 -2.28 -11.50 12.25
N SER A 228 -2.31 -12.42 11.28
CA SER A 228 -1.68 -13.74 11.39
C SER A 228 -0.17 -13.62 11.61
N ARG A 229 0.50 -12.79 10.80
CA ARG A 229 1.95 -12.58 10.87
C ARG A 229 2.33 -11.84 12.14
N LYS A 230 1.65 -10.75 12.46
CA LYS A 230 1.85 -10.02 13.73
C LYS A 230 1.73 -10.94 14.93
N ARG A 231 0.72 -11.82 14.93
CA ARG A 231 0.45 -12.68 16.07
C ARG A 231 1.47 -13.80 16.24
N ALA A 232 1.95 -14.38 15.14
CA ALA A 232 3.05 -15.34 15.19
C ALA A 232 4.32 -14.71 15.80
N VAL A 233 4.60 -13.46 15.44
CA VAL A 233 5.77 -12.70 15.94
C VAL A 233 5.65 -12.39 17.42
N GLU A 234 4.47 -11.95 17.88
CA GLU A 234 4.18 -11.68 19.30
C GLU A 234 4.37 -12.96 20.15
N ILE A 235 3.79 -14.10 19.73
CA ILE A 235 3.89 -15.36 20.48
C ILE A 235 5.33 -15.89 20.53
N ALA A 236 6.06 -15.78 19.42
CA ALA A 236 7.44 -16.24 19.35
C ALA A 236 8.41 -15.30 20.08
N ASN A 237 7.96 -14.11 20.49
CA ASN A 237 8.82 -13.02 20.96
C ASN A 237 10.02 -12.76 20.03
N ALA A 238 9.75 -12.85 18.72
CA ALA A 238 10.79 -12.81 17.70
C ALA A 238 11.41 -11.41 17.63
N LYS A 239 12.74 -11.36 17.74
CA LYS A 239 13.54 -10.14 17.61
C LYS A 239 14.43 -10.28 16.37
N PRO A 240 14.12 -9.58 15.27
CA PRO A 240 14.91 -9.71 14.05
C PRO A 240 16.27 -9.05 14.27
N ILE A 241 17.27 -9.51 13.52
CA ILE A 241 18.59 -8.86 13.50
C ILE A 241 18.44 -7.50 12.82
N MET A 242 18.77 -6.42 13.54
CA MET A 242 18.58 -5.04 13.07
C MET A 242 19.79 -4.48 12.31
N VAL A 243 20.61 -5.34 11.73
CA VAL A 243 21.73 -4.94 10.86
C VAL A 243 21.20 -4.85 9.42
N GLY A 244 21.49 -3.74 8.74
CA GLY A 244 21.16 -3.53 7.34
C GLY A 244 22.40 -3.54 6.45
N GLU A 245 22.18 -3.79 5.16
CA GLU A 245 23.18 -3.66 4.10
C GLU A 245 22.90 -2.42 3.24
N ASP A 246 23.90 -1.93 2.52
CA ASP A 246 23.76 -0.83 1.55
C ASP A 246 23.83 -1.37 0.12
N THR A 247 22.70 -1.85 -0.39
CA THR A 247 22.57 -2.42 -1.74
C THR A 247 21.49 -1.67 -2.53
N PRO A 248 21.44 -1.82 -3.86
CA PRO A 248 20.35 -1.24 -4.66
C PRO A 248 18.95 -1.57 -4.14
N GLN A 249 18.75 -2.79 -3.61
CA GLN A 249 17.47 -3.26 -3.09
C GLN A 249 17.14 -2.61 -1.74
N THR A 250 18.09 -2.50 -0.82
CA THR A 250 17.85 -1.84 0.47
C THR A 250 17.66 -0.33 0.29
N GLN A 251 18.39 0.29 -0.64
CA GLN A 251 18.19 1.68 -1.05
C GLN A 251 16.80 1.88 -1.65
N THR A 252 16.30 0.95 -2.46
CA THR A 252 14.95 1.03 -3.05
C THR A 252 13.84 1.12 -2.00
N LEU A 253 13.99 0.44 -0.87
CA LEU A 253 13.03 0.54 0.24
C LEU A 253 12.97 1.97 0.83
N MET A 254 14.03 2.78 0.67
CA MET A 254 14.02 4.19 1.08
C MET A 254 13.05 5.05 0.25
N ALA A 255 12.48 4.54 -0.84
CA ALA A 255 11.40 5.21 -1.55
C ALA A 255 10.17 5.44 -0.65
N ASP A 256 10.03 4.68 0.44
CA ASP A 256 8.98 4.91 1.44
C ASP A 256 9.15 6.22 2.21
N PHE A 257 10.33 6.84 2.22
CA PHE A 257 10.54 8.16 2.79
C PHE A 257 10.08 9.29 1.87
N PHE A 258 9.82 9.03 0.58
CA PHE A 258 9.26 10.01 -0.33
C PHE A 258 7.75 10.16 -0.07
N ARG A 259 7.43 11.08 0.85
CA ARG A 259 6.08 11.36 1.38
C ARG A 259 5.79 12.87 1.25
N PRO A 260 4.51 13.28 1.23
CA PRO A 260 4.19 14.70 1.26
C PRO A 260 4.73 15.34 2.54
N LYS A 261 5.24 16.57 2.43
CA LYS A 261 5.74 17.38 3.55
C LYS A 261 4.59 17.86 4.43
N ASN A 262 3.47 18.23 3.83
CA ASN A 262 2.21 18.44 4.53
C ASN A 262 1.50 17.08 4.71
N GLU A 263 1.46 16.57 5.93
CA GLU A 263 0.83 15.27 6.25
C GLU A 263 -0.68 15.21 5.96
N ASP A 264 -1.32 16.38 5.87
CA ASP A 264 -2.73 16.56 5.56
C ASP A 264 -2.99 16.87 4.09
N PHE A 265 -1.96 16.99 3.25
CA PHE A 265 -2.11 17.27 1.81
C PHE A 265 -3.10 16.32 1.13
N GLY A 266 -3.02 15.02 1.45
CA GLY A 266 -3.94 14.02 0.92
C GLY A 266 -5.41 14.23 1.29
N LYS A 267 -5.70 14.90 2.42
CA LYS A 267 -7.06 15.22 2.87
C LYS A 267 -7.62 16.49 2.23
N GLN A 268 -6.75 17.32 1.66
CA GLN A 268 -7.12 18.55 0.97
C GLN A 268 -7.61 18.28 -0.46
N ALA A 269 -7.49 17.04 -0.93
CA ALA A 269 -7.96 16.65 -2.24
C ALA A 269 -9.49 16.60 -2.28
N ASP A 270 -10.08 17.16 -3.33
CA ASP A 270 -11.42 16.79 -3.72
C ASP A 270 -11.41 15.44 -4.43
N GLN A 271 -12.49 14.68 -4.28
CA GLN A 271 -12.71 13.45 -5.02
C GLN A 271 -13.70 13.69 -6.15
N ILE A 272 -13.28 13.40 -7.37
CA ILE A 272 -14.13 13.45 -8.56
C ILE A 272 -14.29 12.05 -9.15
N ASN A 273 -15.46 11.79 -9.72
CA ASN A 273 -15.73 10.62 -10.53
C ASN A 273 -15.80 11.06 -11.99
N ILE A 274 -14.90 10.54 -12.83
CA ILE A 274 -14.88 10.82 -14.27
C ILE A 274 -15.50 9.64 -15.03
N GLN A 275 -16.10 9.90 -16.19
CA GLN A 275 -16.64 8.87 -17.07
C GLN A 275 -15.87 8.89 -18.40
N PRO A 276 -14.71 8.20 -18.51
CA PRO A 276 -13.97 8.14 -19.76
C PRO A 276 -14.78 7.42 -20.85
N LYS A 277 -14.55 7.81 -22.12
CA LYS A 277 -15.26 7.23 -23.26
C LYS A 277 -15.05 5.72 -23.33
N GLY A 278 -16.13 4.95 -23.23
CA GLY A 278 -16.11 3.48 -23.33
C GLY A 278 -15.87 2.74 -22.01
N PHE A 279 -15.60 3.45 -20.92
CA PHE A 279 -15.50 2.85 -19.59
C PHE A 279 -16.88 2.39 -19.10
N ARG A 280 -16.92 1.29 -18.35
CA ARG A 280 -18.15 0.67 -17.85
C ARG A 280 -18.62 1.22 -16.50
N LYS A 281 -17.71 1.84 -15.74
CA LYS A 281 -18.00 2.59 -14.51
C LYS A 281 -17.24 3.90 -14.52
N THR A 282 -17.59 4.80 -13.61
CA THR A 282 -16.80 6.00 -13.38
C THR A 282 -15.44 5.62 -12.80
N LEU A 283 -14.38 6.30 -13.23
CA LEU A 283 -13.05 6.22 -12.64
C LEU A 283 -12.91 7.29 -11.56
N PRO A 284 -12.61 6.94 -10.30
CA PRO A 284 -12.31 7.92 -9.28
C PRO A 284 -10.95 8.60 -9.52
N ALA A 285 -10.87 9.88 -9.21
CA ALA A 285 -9.64 10.65 -9.21
C ALA A 285 -9.60 11.62 -8.02
N SER A 286 -8.40 11.86 -7.51
CA SER A 286 -8.12 12.93 -6.55
C SER A 286 -7.70 14.18 -7.31
N VAL A 287 -8.26 15.33 -6.96
CA VAL A 287 -7.94 16.62 -7.59
C VAL A 287 -7.59 17.67 -6.54
N TRP A 288 -6.56 18.46 -6.82
CA TRP A 288 -6.20 19.66 -6.07
C TRP A 288 -6.21 20.83 -7.04
N MET A 289 -7.11 21.78 -6.80
CA MET A 289 -7.30 22.94 -7.65
C MET A 289 -6.53 24.14 -7.09
N GLN A 290 -5.86 24.88 -7.98
CA GLN A 290 -5.40 26.25 -7.73
C GLN A 290 -6.60 27.21 -7.72
N GLU A 291 -6.41 28.38 -7.13
CA GLU A 291 -7.44 29.44 -7.10
C GLU A 291 -7.68 30.03 -8.50
N ASP A 292 -6.60 30.26 -9.26
CA ASP A 292 -6.65 30.78 -10.63
C ASP A 292 -6.70 29.63 -11.67
N PRO A 293 -7.17 29.90 -12.90
CA PRO A 293 -6.98 28.98 -14.02
C PRO A 293 -5.51 28.57 -14.19
N ALA A 294 -5.28 27.26 -14.32
CA ALA A 294 -3.93 26.68 -14.31
C ALA A 294 -3.84 25.43 -15.19
N PRO A 295 -2.64 25.05 -15.65
CA PRO A 295 -2.45 23.77 -16.33
C PRO A 295 -2.65 22.60 -15.36
N ILE A 296 -3.10 21.48 -15.89
CA ILE A 296 -3.22 20.22 -15.12
C ILE A 296 -1.89 19.49 -15.13
N ALA A 297 -1.41 19.04 -13.98
CA ALA A 297 -0.39 18.00 -13.86
C ALA A 297 -1.05 16.65 -13.56
N PHE A 298 -0.98 15.74 -14.53
CA PHE A 298 -1.38 14.34 -14.33
C PHE A 298 -0.26 13.58 -13.63
N VAL A 299 -0.56 12.97 -12.49
CA VAL A 299 0.38 12.08 -11.78
C VAL A 299 -0.01 10.63 -12.02
N ILE A 300 0.86 9.90 -12.73
CA ILE A 300 0.69 8.47 -13.04
C ILE A 300 1.46 7.65 -12.00
N PRO A 301 0.79 6.88 -11.14
CA PRO A 301 1.46 6.03 -10.17
C PRO A 301 2.32 4.96 -10.85
N GLY A 302 3.29 4.44 -10.09
CA GLY A 302 4.05 3.24 -10.46
C GLY A 302 3.18 1.99 -10.57
N LEU A 303 3.83 0.83 -10.76
CA LEU A 303 3.18 -0.45 -11.01
C LEU A 303 2.01 -0.72 -10.06
N GLY A 304 0.80 -0.82 -10.61
CA GLY A 304 -0.44 -1.10 -9.88
C GLY A 304 -0.71 -0.17 -8.68
N GLY A 305 -0.03 0.98 -8.62
CA GLY A 305 -0.10 1.91 -7.51
C GLY A 305 -1.46 2.61 -7.44
N HIS A 306 -1.99 2.74 -6.23
CA HIS A 306 -3.22 3.48 -5.97
C HIS A 306 -2.98 4.99 -5.90
N ARG A 307 -3.97 5.78 -6.36
CA ARG A 307 -3.92 7.26 -6.36
C ARG A 307 -3.70 7.88 -4.98
N LEU A 308 -4.08 7.19 -3.89
CA LEU A 308 -3.92 7.66 -2.50
C LEU A 308 -2.61 7.21 -1.83
N SER A 309 -1.70 6.56 -2.57
CA SER A 309 -0.43 6.11 -2.00
C SER A 309 0.48 7.29 -1.64
N SER A 310 1.29 7.13 -0.58
CA SER A 310 2.13 8.23 -0.05
C SER A 310 3.05 8.85 -1.11
N ARG A 311 3.62 8.03 -2.00
CA ARG A 311 4.50 8.49 -3.09
C ARG A 311 3.77 9.31 -4.14
N VAL A 312 2.52 8.92 -4.47
CA VAL A 312 1.66 9.70 -5.36
C VAL A 312 1.33 11.05 -4.73
N MET A 313 0.98 11.07 -3.43
CA MET A 313 0.72 12.32 -2.71
C MET A 313 1.95 13.23 -2.65
N ALA A 314 3.15 12.68 -2.50
CA ALA A 314 4.39 13.44 -2.51
C ALA A 314 4.66 14.11 -3.87
N LEU A 315 4.48 13.37 -4.98
CA LEU A 315 4.66 13.93 -6.32
C LEU A 315 3.53 14.92 -6.67
N ALA A 316 2.32 14.68 -6.17
CA ALA A 316 1.19 15.58 -6.32
C ALA A 316 1.41 16.90 -5.60
N GLU A 317 1.85 16.87 -4.33
CA GLU A 317 2.22 18.07 -3.58
C GLU A 317 3.34 18.84 -4.29
N LEU A 318 4.35 18.13 -4.80
CA LEU A 318 5.44 18.73 -5.56
C LEU A 318 4.92 19.53 -6.76
N ALA A 319 4.01 18.95 -7.55
CA ALA A 319 3.39 19.62 -8.70
C ALA A 319 2.48 20.78 -8.27
N TYR A 320 1.69 20.59 -7.22
CA TYR A 320 0.79 21.62 -6.70
C TYR A 320 1.55 22.87 -6.27
N LEU A 321 2.71 22.68 -5.63
CA LEU A 321 3.61 23.78 -5.22
C LEU A 321 4.29 24.51 -6.39
N GLU A 322 4.24 23.97 -7.61
CA GLU A 322 4.67 24.67 -8.83
C GLU A 322 3.51 25.34 -9.57
N GLY A 323 2.30 25.36 -9.00
CA GLY A 323 1.15 26.10 -9.51
C GLY A 323 0.23 25.32 -10.44
N TYR A 324 0.33 23.98 -10.48
CA TYR A 324 -0.57 23.15 -11.29
C TYR A 324 -1.87 22.85 -10.55
N HIS A 325 -2.98 22.75 -11.29
CA HIS A 325 -4.05 21.84 -10.88
C HIS A 325 -3.48 20.43 -10.91
N VAL A 326 -3.66 19.63 -9.87
CA VAL A 326 -3.07 18.28 -9.84
C VAL A 326 -4.15 17.23 -9.85
N VAL A 327 -3.99 16.23 -10.71
CA VAL A 327 -4.93 15.10 -10.79
C VAL A 327 -4.18 13.78 -10.66
N CYS A 328 -4.66 12.94 -9.74
CA CYS A 328 -4.17 11.58 -9.53
C CYS A 328 -5.31 10.58 -9.74
N PHE A 329 -5.11 9.61 -10.62
CA PHE A 329 -5.93 8.41 -10.73
C PHE A 329 -5.04 7.18 -10.63
N SER A 330 -5.60 6.04 -10.24
CA SER A 330 -4.80 4.83 -10.01
C SER A 330 -4.19 4.31 -11.30
N ASN A 331 -3.02 3.69 -11.20
CA ASN A 331 -2.31 3.11 -12.35
C ASN A 331 -3.22 2.13 -13.12
N ASN A 332 -3.04 1.97 -14.42
CA ASN A 332 -3.89 1.13 -15.26
C ASN A 332 -3.80 -0.38 -14.94
N LEU A 333 -2.79 -0.84 -14.19
CA LEU A 333 -2.72 -2.19 -13.62
C LEU A 333 -3.37 -2.29 -12.23
N ASN A 334 -3.79 -1.17 -11.63
CA ASN A 334 -4.50 -1.16 -10.37
C ASN A 334 -5.97 -1.57 -10.58
N TRP A 335 -6.53 -2.27 -9.60
CA TRP A 335 -7.89 -2.77 -9.64
C TRP A 335 -8.94 -1.65 -9.80
N GLU A 336 -8.73 -0.45 -9.25
CA GLU A 336 -9.65 0.69 -9.35
C GLU A 336 -9.82 1.10 -10.82
N PHE A 337 -8.72 1.12 -11.59
CA PHE A 337 -8.74 1.43 -13.02
C PHE A 337 -9.37 0.31 -13.83
N ILE A 338 -8.95 -0.95 -13.60
CA ILE A 338 -9.43 -2.12 -14.35
C ILE A 338 -10.94 -2.33 -14.19
N GLN A 339 -11.46 -2.09 -12.99
CA GLN A 339 -12.90 -2.19 -12.73
C GLN A 339 -13.71 -1.10 -13.43
N ALA A 340 -13.12 0.08 -13.67
CA ALA A 340 -13.75 1.16 -14.41
C ALA A 340 -13.61 1.00 -15.93
N ALA A 341 -12.48 0.45 -16.39
CA ALA A 341 -12.14 0.25 -17.79
C ALA A 341 -13.16 -0.63 -18.54
N PRO A 342 -13.14 -0.63 -19.90
CA PRO A 342 -14.04 -1.46 -20.69
C PRO A 342 -13.96 -2.95 -20.32
N ALA A 343 -15.07 -3.68 -20.53
CA ALA A 343 -15.10 -5.12 -20.28
C ALA A 343 -14.03 -5.87 -21.11
N GLY A 344 -13.34 -6.82 -20.48
CA GLY A 344 -12.25 -7.57 -21.11
C GLY A 344 -10.93 -6.80 -21.25
N TYR A 345 -10.77 -5.64 -20.61
CA TYR A 345 -9.49 -4.96 -20.56
C TYR A 345 -8.45 -5.79 -19.80
N LEU A 346 -7.35 -6.12 -20.49
CA LEU A 346 -6.18 -6.79 -19.94
C LEU A 346 -4.99 -5.84 -20.05
N PRO A 347 -4.56 -5.18 -18.95
CA PRO A 347 -3.45 -4.24 -19.00
C PRO A 347 -2.11 -4.93 -19.37
N GLY A 348 -1.22 -4.18 -20.02
CA GLY A 348 0.08 -4.69 -20.46
C GLY A 348 0.28 -4.70 -21.98
N TYR A 349 -0.75 -4.38 -22.76
CA TYR A 349 -0.59 -4.01 -24.17
C TYR A 349 -0.62 -2.49 -24.32
N LEU A 350 0.55 -1.91 -24.61
CA LEU A 350 0.78 -0.46 -24.58
C LEU A 350 -0.25 0.33 -25.38
N ASN A 351 -0.63 -0.13 -26.58
CA ASN A 351 -1.53 0.66 -27.43
C ASN A 351 -2.94 0.79 -26.80
N ASP A 352 -3.45 -0.27 -26.17
CA ASP A 352 -4.70 -0.20 -25.44
C ASP A 352 -4.54 0.64 -24.17
N ASP A 353 -3.44 0.45 -23.43
CA ASP A 353 -3.15 1.22 -22.21
C ASP A 353 -3.12 2.73 -22.51
N LEU A 354 -2.36 3.16 -23.53
CA LEU A 354 -2.28 4.58 -23.92
C LEU A 354 -3.62 5.12 -24.40
N LYS A 355 -4.42 4.31 -25.10
CA LYS A 355 -5.77 4.71 -25.51
C LYS A 355 -6.63 5.03 -24.29
N TYR A 356 -6.65 4.15 -23.29
CA TYR A 356 -7.48 4.34 -22.11
C TYR A 356 -6.96 5.44 -21.18
N LEU A 357 -5.64 5.58 -21.04
CA LEU A 357 -5.03 6.71 -20.31
C LEU A 357 -5.40 8.05 -20.96
N ARG A 358 -5.34 8.17 -22.30
CA ARG A 358 -5.75 9.38 -23.00
C ARG A 358 -7.25 9.69 -22.85
N GLN A 359 -8.09 8.67 -22.87
CA GLN A 359 -9.53 8.84 -22.63
C GLN A 359 -9.81 9.32 -21.21
N ALA A 360 -9.06 8.83 -20.21
CA ALA A 360 -9.13 9.33 -18.84
C ALA A 360 -8.67 10.79 -18.77
N HIS A 361 -7.53 11.15 -19.37
CA HIS A 361 -7.05 12.53 -19.42
C HIS A 361 -8.07 13.47 -20.08
N ALA A 362 -8.63 13.08 -21.23
CA ALA A 362 -9.64 13.88 -21.93
C ALA A 362 -10.91 14.10 -21.09
N ALA A 363 -11.38 13.05 -20.40
CA ALA A 363 -12.53 13.16 -19.52
C ALA A 363 -12.25 14.04 -18.29
N ILE A 364 -11.03 14.01 -17.75
CA ILE A 364 -10.60 14.89 -16.65
C ILE A 364 -10.58 16.35 -17.12
N ILE A 365 -9.93 16.63 -18.25
CA ILE A 365 -9.86 18.00 -18.81
C ILE A 365 -11.26 18.54 -19.03
N SER A 366 -12.15 17.73 -19.64
CA SER A 366 -13.55 18.11 -19.84
C SER A 366 -14.31 18.31 -18.53
N LYS A 367 -13.98 17.57 -17.46
CA LYS A 367 -14.64 17.68 -16.16
C LYS A 367 -14.21 18.93 -15.40
N ILE A 368 -12.95 19.33 -15.53
CA ILE A 368 -12.42 20.56 -14.91
C ILE A 368 -12.83 21.80 -15.72
N GLY A 369 -12.91 21.69 -17.05
CA GLY A 369 -13.47 22.72 -17.92
C GLY A 369 -12.65 24.02 -17.95
N ASP A 370 -13.34 25.15 -17.81
CA ASP A 370 -12.80 26.49 -18.04
C ASP A 370 -11.72 26.91 -17.01
N GLN A 371 -11.56 26.16 -15.92
CA GLN A 371 -10.46 26.36 -14.98
C GLN A 371 -9.12 25.81 -15.48
N THR A 372 -9.11 25.10 -16.61
CA THR A 372 -7.88 24.63 -17.26
C THR A 372 -7.27 25.71 -18.14
N ALA A 373 -5.96 25.96 -17.98
CA ALA A 373 -5.21 26.91 -18.81
C ALA A 373 -3.94 26.25 -19.38
N GLY A 374 -3.72 26.42 -20.69
CA GLY A 374 -2.57 25.88 -21.44
C GLY A 374 -2.42 24.36 -21.43
N SER A 375 -1.26 23.88 -21.87
CA SER A 375 -1.02 22.44 -22.05
C SER A 375 -0.74 21.73 -20.71
N PRO A 376 -1.31 20.54 -20.49
CA PRO A 376 -1.10 19.77 -19.26
C PRO A 376 0.36 19.29 -19.11
N ALA A 377 0.80 19.04 -17.89
CA ALA A 377 1.99 18.26 -17.59
C ALA A 377 1.64 16.80 -17.28
N VAL A 378 2.59 15.89 -17.50
CA VAL A 378 2.46 14.48 -17.10
C VAL A 378 3.70 14.04 -16.33
N LEU A 379 3.47 13.48 -15.14
CA LEU A 379 4.50 13.11 -14.19
C LEU A 379 4.28 11.65 -13.80
N GLY A 380 5.34 10.84 -13.78
CA GLY A 380 5.19 9.45 -13.36
C GLY A 380 6.49 8.86 -12.87
N PHE A 381 6.39 7.82 -12.05
CA PHE A 381 7.54 7.11 -11.51
C PHE A 381 7.45 5.60 -11.78
N SER A 382 8.60 4.94 -11.93
CA SER A 382 8.69 3.52 -12.30
C SER A 382 7.88 3.24 -13.58
N MET A 383 6.99 2.24 -13.57
CA MET A 383 6.04 1.98 -14.68
C MET A 383 5.22 3.23 -15.08
N GLY A 384 4.82 4.08 -14.13
CA GLY A 384 4.15 5.35 -14.44
C GLY A 384 5.04 6.30 -15.24
N GLY A 385 6.35 6.33 -14.93
CA GLY A 385 7.34 7.09 -15.71
C GLY A 385 7.52 6.52 -17.12
N TRP A 386 7.44 5.19 -17.27
CA TRP A 386 7.45 4.55 -18.59
C TRP A 386 6.22 4.93 -19.43
N TYR A 387 5.03 4.97 -18.83
CA TYR A 387 3.83 5.50 -19.50
C TYR A 387 3.94 6.99 -19.81
N THR A 388 4.53 7.80 -18.92
CA THR A 388 4.83 9.22 -19.18
C THR A 388 5.67 9.40 -20.44
N LEU A 389 6.75 8.62 -20.61
CA LEU A 389 7.58 8.68 -21.81
C LEU A 389 6.83 8.23 -23.07
N ASN A 390 6.04 7.15 -22.99
CA ASN A 390 5.27 6.67 -24.13
C ASN A 390 4.16 7.65 -24.55
N LEU A 391 3.45 8.25 -23.58
CA LEU A 391 2.46 9.31 -23.82
C LEU A 391 3.12 10.51 -24.49
N ALA A 392 4.26 10.97 -23.97
CA ALA A 392 4.99 12.09 -24.55
C ALA A 392 5.50 11.76 -25.97
N ALA A 393 6.04 10.57 -26.19
CA ALA A 393 6.61 10.16 -27.48
C ALA A 393 5.57 10.06 -28.59
N THR A 394 4.34 9.66 -28.26
CA THR A 394 3.28 9.38 -29.23
C THR A 394 2.19 10.45 -29.28
N ALA A 395 2.31 11.51 -28.48
CA ALA A 395 1.45 12.68 -28.56
C ALA A 395 1.96 13.67 -29.64
N PRO A 396 1.03 14.41 -30.29
CA PRO A 396 1.39 15.55 -31.12
C PRO A 396 2.35 16.52 -30.40
N PRO A 397 3.12 17.33 -31.15
CA PRO A 397 3.90 18.42 -30.56
C PRO A 397 3.04 19.26 -29.60
N ASP A 398 3.65 19.75 -28.53
CA ASP A 398 3.06 20.70 -27.56
C ASP A 398 1.81 20.21 -26.78
N THR A 399 1.42 18.93 -26.95
CA THR A 399 0.33 18.31 -26.17
C THR A 399 0.59 18.36 -24.67
N TYR A 400 1.85 18.22 -24.26
CA TYR A 400 2.25 18.33 -22.86
C TYR A 400 3.21 19.50 -22.69
N SER A 401 3.00 20.33 -21.66
CA SER A 401 3.94 21.40 -21.28
C SER A 401 5.23 20.81 -20.73
N TYR A 402 5.14 19.82 -19.84
CA TYR A 402 6.26 19.05 -19.30
C TYR A 402 5.95 17.57 -19.15
N ALA A 403 6.96 16.73 -19.34
CA ALA A 403 6.90 15.31 -19.02
C ALA A 403 8.07 14.93 -18.10
N LEU A 404 7.78 14.49 -16.87
CA LEU A 404 8.80 14.02 -15.92
C LEU A 404 8.64 12.51 -15.69
N ALA A 405 9.65 11.74 -16.10
CA ALA A 405 9.70 10.30 -15.87
C ALA A 405 10.77 9.95 -14.84
N ILE A 406 10.35 9.39 -13.71
CA ILE A 406 11.23 9.06 -12.58
C ILE A 406 11.54 7.57 -12.61
N ASN A 407 12.82 7.20 -12.73
CA ASN A 407 13.31 5.83 -12.82
C ASN A 407 12.45 4.92 -13.73
N PRO A 408 12.13 5.33 -14.98
CA PRO A 408 11.38 4.46 -15.88
C PRO A 408 12.23 3.25 -16.28
N PRO A 409 11.69 2.01 -16.30
CA PRO A 409 12.36 0.92 -17.00
C PRO A 409 12.53 1.28 -18.48
N LEU A 410 13.55 0.76 -19.16
CA LEU A 410 13.65 0.95 -20.62
C LEU A 410 12.72 -0.01 -21.37
N ASN A 411 12.75 -1.28 -20.95
CA ASN A 411 11.86 -2.32 -21.42
C ASN A 411 10.98 -2.78 -20.25
N LEU A 412 9.67 -2.59 -20.39
CA LEU A 412 8.72 -2.84 -19.32
C LEU A 412 8.69 -4.32 -18.92
N ASN A 413 8.60 -5.23 -19.90
CA ASN A 413 8.53 -6.67 -19.64
C ASN A 413 9.80 -7.18 -18.95
N LYS A 414 10.98 -6.70 -19.36
CA LYS A 414 12.25 -7.04 -18.70
C LYS A 414 12.29 -6.53 -17.25
N GLY A 415 11.81 -5.31 -17.01
CA GLY A 415 11.73 -4.75 -15.65
C GLY A 415 10.79 -5.55 -14.74
N LEU A 416 9.63 -5.96 -15.26
CA LEU A 416 8.66 -6.76 -14.52
C LEU A 416 9.17 -8.19 -14.26
N ASP A 417 9.90 -8.79 -15.21
CA ASP A 417 10.60 -10.06 -15.00
C ASP A 417 11.65 -9.97 -13.88
N VAL A 418 12.39 -8.85 -13.79
CA VAL A 418 13.35 -8.63 -12.71
C VAL A 418 12.63 -8.53 -11.36
N LEU A 419 11.56 -7.73 -11.26
CA LEU A 419 10.77 -7.59 -10.03
C LEU A 419 10.17 -8.94 -9.59
N ASP A 420 9.63 -9.70 -10.55
CA ASP A 420 9.08 -11.04 -10.33
C ASP A 420 10.12 -12.00 -9.74
N GLY A 421 11.36 -11.93 -10.25
CA GLY A 421 12.47 -12.76 -9.78
C GLY A 421 13.01 -12.42 -8.40
N LEU A 422 12.76 -11.22 -7.87
CA LEU A 422 13.33 -10.79 -6.58
C LEU A 422 12.86 -11.65 -5.40
N MET A 423 11.59 -12.09 -5.42
CA MET A 423 11.04 -12.94 -4.36
C MET A 423 11.73 -14.31 -4.29
N ARG A 424 12.25 -14.79 -5.44
CA ARG A 424 12.97 -16.06 -5.56
C ARG A 424 14.46 -15.96 -5.19
N GLN A 425 15.04 -14.76 -5.07
CA GLN A 425 16.46 -14.63 -4.73
C GLN A 425 16.87 -15.36 -3.45
N PRO A 426 16.14 -15.29 -2.32
CA PRO A 426 16.50 -16.07 -1.14
C PRO A 426 16.17 -17.57 -1.27
N ALA A 427 15.43 -18.01 -2.29
CA ALA A 427 14.89 -19.37 -2.37
C ALA A 427 15.96 -20.47 -2.46
N GLN A 428 17.17 -20.12 -2.90
CA GLN A 428 18.30 -21.04 -2.99
C GLN A 428 19.14 -21.10 -1.70
N LEU A 429 18.82 -20.28 -0.70
CA LEU A 429 19.57 -20.21 0.54
C LEU A 429 19.05 -21.22 1.57
N PRO A 430 19.95 -21.85 2.36
CA PRO A 430 19.54 -22.85 3.36
C PRO A 430 18.70 -22.25 4.51
N ASN A 431 18.75 -20.93 4.69
CA ASN A 431 18.02 -20.18 5.73
C ASN A 431 16.83 -19.37 5.19
N LEU A 432 16.23 -19.78 4.07
CA LEU A 432 15.09 -19.10 3.42
C LEU A 432 13.98 -18.68 4.41
N GLU A 433 13.49 -19.59 5.25
CA GLU A 433 12.38 -19.27 6.17
C GLU A 433 12.78 -18.19 7.18
N ALA A 434 14.01 -18.23 7.71
CA ALA A 434 14.51 -17.19 8.61
C ALA A 434 14.60 -15.82 7.93
N ILE A 435 15.00 -15.78 6.65
CA ILE A 435 15.03 -14.54 5.86
C ILE A 435 13.61 -14.00 5.66
N LYS A 436 12.67 -14.85 5.26
CA LYS A 436 11.25 -14.46 5.06
C LYS A 436 10.66 -13.92 6.36
N GLU A 437 10.83 -14.63 7.47
CA GLU A 437 10.31 -14.24 8.77
C GLU A 437 10.92 -12.91 9.23
N SER A 438 12.25 -12.78 9.18
CA SER A 438 12.94 -11.55 9.54
C SER A 438 12.48 -10.35 8.70
N ALA A 439 12.37 -10.53 7.39
CA ALA A 439 11.88 -9.50 6.47
C ALA A 439 10.45 -9.04 6.81
N LEU A 440 9.54 -9.99 7.08
CA LEU A 440 8.16 -9.71 7.44
C LEU A 440 8.06 -9.04 8.81
N ILE A 441 8.87 -9.45 9.80
CA ILE A 441 8.90 -8.79 11.12
C ILE A 441 9.34 -7.34 10.96
N LYS A 442 10.43 -7.08 10.23
CA LYS A 442 10.93 -5.72 10.00
C LYS A 442 9.90 -4.84 9.29
N LEU A 443 9.19 -5.39 8.30
CA LEU A 443 8.08 -4.69 7.63
C LEU A 443 6.96 -4.35 8.61
N LEU A 444 6.54 -5.30 9.46
CA LEU A 444 5.52 -5.08 10.48
C LEU A 444 5.93 -4.02 11.50
N MET A 445 7.20 -4.01 11.91
CA MET A 445 7.74 -2.99 12.80
C MET A 445 7.63 -1.59 12.16
N PHE A 446 7.96 -1.43 10.88
CA PHE A 446 7.88 -0.13 10.21
C PHE A 446 6.45 0.35 9.96
N LEU A 447 5.49 -0.58 9.80
CA LEU A 447 4.07 -0.22 9.76
C LEU A 447 3.58 0.33 11.11
N GLN A 448 4.15 -0.11 12.23
CA GLN A 448 3.76 0.34 13.57
C GLN A 448 4.52 1.60 14.02
N ALA A 449 5.82 1.65 13.75
CA ALA A 449 6.71 2.75 14.07
C ALA A 449 7.54 3.05 12.82
N PRO A 450 7.03 3.91 11.91
CA PRO A 450 7.78 4.26 10.71
C PRO A 450 9.12 4.90 11.11
N PRO A 451 10.22 4.56 10.41
CA PRO A 451 11.54 5.08 10.73
C PRO A 451 11.57 6.61 10.63
N GLU A 452 12.40 7.23 11.48
CA GLU A 452 12.69 8.66 11.42
C GLU A 452 13.49 8.99 10.14
N GLY A 453 13.30 10.20 9.61
CA GLY A 453 13.59 10.53 8.21
C GLY A 453 15.00 10.15 7.72
N GLY A 454 15.06 9.29 6.70
CA GLY A 454 16.27 9.02 5.92
C GLY A 454 17.28 8.05 6.57
N SER A 455 16.96 7.44 7.72
CA SER A 455 17.81 6.42 8.33
C SER A 455 17.99 5.21 7.43
N THR A 456 19.16 4.55 7.50
CA THR A 456 19.36 3.26 6.82
C THR A 456 18.35 2.25 7.34
N LEU A 457 17.67 1.56 6.42
CA LEU A 457 16.70 0.56 6.79
C LEU A 457 17.46 -0.74 7.15
N PRO A 458 17.22 -1.35 8.32
CA PRO A 458 17.88 -2.58 8.77
C PRO A 458 17.48 -3.83 7.97
N PHE A 459 17.58 -3.80 6.65
CA PHE A 459 17.34 -4.94 5.76
C PHE A 459 18.65 -5.42 5.16
N SER A 460 18.84 -6.74 5.08
CA SER A 460 19.83 -7.31 4.15
C SER A 460 19.31 -7.22 2.73
N ASN A 461 20.19 -7.45 1.75
CA ASN A 461 19.84 -7.52 0.35
C ASN A 461 18.74 -8.55 0.09
N HIS A 462 18.85 -9.75 0.67
CA HIS A 462 17.88 -10.82 0.46
C HIS A 462 16.51 -10.53 1.07
N GLU A 463 16.47 -9.90 2.25
CA GLU A 463 15.21 -9.47 2.86
C GLU A 463 14.54 -8.37 2.03
N ALA A 464 15.32 -7.39 1.55
CA ALA A 464 14.81 -6.32 0.71
C ALA A 464 14.29 -6.86 -0.64
N SER A 465 15.05 -7.73 -1.31
CA SER A 465 14.61 -8.43 -2.52
C SER A 465 13.30 -9.19 -2.29
N TYR A 466 13.19 -9.93 -1.18
CA TYR A 466 11.98 -10.67 -0.84
C TYR A 466 10.77 -9.74 -0.70
N VAL A 467 10.88 -8.65 0.07
CA VAL A 467 9.76 -7.70 0.30
C VAL A 467 9.36 -6.98 -0.99
N ILE A 468 10.32 -6.56 -1.82
CA ILE A 468 10.03 -5.90 -3.10
C ILE A 468 9.30 -6.87 -4.04
N GLY A 469 9.83 -8.09 -4.20
CA GLY A 469 9.21 -9.13 -5.03
C GLY A 469 7.85 -9.59 -4.53
N LEU A 470 7.66 -9.68 -3.20
CA LEU A 470 6.39 -10.03 -2.59
C LEU A 470 5.32 -8.95 -2.84
N THR A 471 5.68 -7.67 -2.67
CA THR A 471 4.78 -6.54 -2.95
C THR A 471 4.39 -6.53 -4.44
N TYR A 472 5.35 -6.83 -5.31
CA TYR A 472 5.09 -7.03 -6.74
C TYR A 472 4.07 -8.15 -6.98
N ARG A 473 4.24 -9.33 -6.36
CA ARG A 473 3.33 -10.47 -6.54
C ARG A 473 1.92 -10.21 -6.02
N PHE A 474 1.76 -9.51 -4.90
CA PHE A 474 0.45 -9.07 -4.45
C PHE A 474 -0.22 -8.14 -5.45
N THR A 475 0.54 -7.18 -5.99
CA THR A 475 0.03 -6.25 -7.01
C THR A 475 -0.42 -6.99 -8.26
N LEU A 476 0.41 -7.87 -8.81
CA LEU A 476 0.07 -8.69 -9.97
C LEU A 476 -1.17 -9.55 -9.69
N GLY A 477 -1.29 -10.12 -8.49
CA GLY A 477 -2.44 -10.92 -8.15
C GLY A 477 -3.75 -10.13 -8.10
N GLN A 478 -3.70 -8.90 -7.58
CA GLN A 478 -4.84 -7.97 -7.67
C GLN A 478 -5.16 -7.62 -9.13
N THR A 479 -4.14 -7.37 -9.98
CA THR A 479 -4.33 -7.13 -11.42
C THR A 479 -5.06 -8.30 -12.09
N ILE A 480 -4.60 -9.54 -11.87
CA ILE A 480 -5.18 -10.75 -12.47
C ILE A 480 -6.64 -10.93 -12.03
N MET A 481 -6.89 -10.86 -10.72
CA MET A 481 -8.25 -11.03 -10.20
C MET A 481 -9.20 -9.93 -10.70
N ALA A 482 -8.76 -8.68 -10.73
CA ALA A 482 -9.57 -7.59 -11.25
C ALA A 482 -9.82 -7.71 -12.76
N SER A 483 -8.83 -8.12 -13.53
CA SER A 483 -8.91 -8.27 -15.00
C SER A 483 -9.83 -9.41 -15.41
N LEU A 484 -9.82 -10.51 -14.65
CA LEU A 484 -10.62 -11.71 -14.90
C LEU A 484 -11.92 -11.75 -14.08
N GLU A 485 -12.21 -10.70 -13.31
CA GLU A 485 -13.40 -10.58 -12.46
C GLU A 485 -13.53 -11.72 -11.42
N ILE A 486 -12.41 -12.28 -10.98
CA ILE A 486 -12.35 -13.35 -9.97
C ILE A 486 -12.68 -12.75 -8.61
N LYS A 487 -13.62 -13.38 -7.89
CA LYS A 487 -13.99 -12.93 -6.54
C LYS A 487 -12.88 -13.27 -5.53
N PRO A 488 -12.51 -12.34 -4.63
CA PRO A 488 -11.50 -12.62 -3.62
C PRO A 488 -11.90 -13.75 -2.67
N SER A 489 -10.98 -14.68 -2.44
CA SER A 489 -11.06 -15.78 -1.48
C SER A 489 -9.65 -16.28 -1.16
N ALA A 490 -9.46 -17.04 -0.08
CA ALA A 490 -8.16 -17.64 0.22
C ALA A 490 -7.62 -18.48 -0.96
N LYS A 491 -8.50 -19.30 -1.57
CA LYS A 491 -8.17 -20.11 -2.76
C LYS A 491 -7.78 -19.26 -3.97
N ALA A 492 -8.46 -18.12 -4.17
CA ALA A 492 -8.13 -17.20 -5.26
C ALA A 492 -6.74 -16.59 -5.08
N HIS A 493 -6.43 -16.08 -3.89
CA HIS A 493 -5.11 -15.51 -3.58
C HIS A 493 -3.99 -16.54 -3.70
N GLU A 494 -4.22 -17.79 -3.28
CA GLU A 494 -3.26 -18.88 -3.43
C GLU A 494 -2.96 -19.20 -4.90
N LYS A 495 -4.00 -19.46 -5.71
CA LYS A 495 -3.83 -19.79 -7.13
C LYS A 495 -3.21 -18.66 -7.93
N VAL A 496 -3.70 -17.43 -7.72
CA VAL A 496 -3.23 -16.27 -8.46
C VAL A 496 -1.83 -15.84 -8.00
N GLY A 497 -1.52 -15.93 -6.71
CA GLY A 497 -0.19 -15.58 -6.19
C GLY A 497 0.94 -16.44 -6.74
N ALA A 498 0.64 -17.68 -7.17
CA ALA A 498 1.60 -18.56 -7.84
C ALA A 498 1.93 -18.12 -9.28
N LEU A 499 1.09 -17.31 -9.93
CA LEU A 499 1.31 -16.84 -11.29
C LEU A 499 2.32 -15.68 -11.32
N GLY A 500 3.37 -15.83 -12.13
CA GLY A 500 4.35 -14.76 -12.36
C GLY A 500 3.99 -13.84 -13.53
N TRP A 501 4.79 -12.79 -13.74
CA TRP A 501 4.59 -11.85 -14.87
C TRP A 501 4.45 -12.60 -16.20
N ARG A 502 5.38 -13.52 -16.47
CA ARG A 502 5.40 -14.30 -17.72
C ARG A 502 4.17 -15.17 -17.87
N ASP A 503 3.64 -15.73 -16.77
CA ASP A 503 2.40 -16.50 -16.81
C ASP A 503 1.22 -15.61 -17.20
N TYR A 504 1.08 -14.45 -16.54
CA TYR A 504 0.05 -13.48 -16.91
C TYR A 504 0.18 -13.05 -18.37
N TYR A 505 1.37 -12.66 -18.79
CA TYR A 505 1.58 -12.11 -20.12
C TYR A 505 1.38 -13.17 -21.22
N SER A 506 2.05 -14.32 -21.12
CA SER A 506 2.05 -15.33 -22.18
C SER A 506 0.81 -16.24 -22.18
N LYS A 507 0.20 -16.48 -21.01
CA LYS A 507 -0.92 -17.43 -20.87
C LYS A 507 -2.28 -16.76 -20.74
N ILE A 508 -2.34 -15.45 -20.44
CA ILE A 508 -3.60 -14.70 -20.29
C ILE A 508 -3.69 -13.57 -21.32
N VAL A 509 -2.72 -12.65 -21.35
CA VAL A 509 -2.75 -11.47 -22.23
C VAL A 509 -2.55 -11.84 -23.71
N ALA A 510 -1.45 -12.54 -24.03
CA ALA A 510 -1.11 -12.87 -25.41
C ALA A 510 -2.19 -13.70 -26.14
N PRO A 511 -2.82 -14.73 -25.54
CA PRO A 511 -3.90 -15.46 -26.19
C PRO A 511 -5.13 -14.60 -26.48
N ALA A 512 -5.48 -13.66 -25.58
CA ALA A 512 -6.58 -12.74 -25.77
C ALA A 512 -6.30 -11.74 -26.92
N LEU A 513 -5.05 -11.31 -27.07
CA LEU A 513 -4.62 -10.42 -28.14
C LEU A 513 -4.47 -11.13 -29.49
N ASN A 514 -4.07 -12.41 -29.48
CA ASN A 514 -4.03 -13.22 -30.70
C ASN A 514 -5.44 -13.37 -31.33
N LYS A 515 -6.49 -13.49 -30.49
CA LYS A 515 -7.89 -13.45 -30.97
C LYS A 515 -8.28 -12.14 -31.66
N ARG A 516 -7.52 -11.06 -31.45
CA ARG A 516 -7.64 -9.75 -32.10
C ARG A 516 -6.65 -9.56 -33.26
N ASN A 517 -5.98 -10.63 -33.70
CA ASN A 517 -4.92 -10.64 -34.73
C ASN A 517 -3.69 -9.79 -34.37
N ILE A 518 -3.42 -9.58 -33.08
CA ILE A 518 -2.21 -8.89 -32.61
C ILE A 518 -1.15 -9.96 -32.30
N LYS A 519 -0.03 -9.91 -33.04
CA LYS A 519 1.06 -10.88 -32.94
C LYS A 519 1.97 -10.61 -31.73
N GLU A 520 2.65 -11.65 -31.26
CA GLU A 520 3.62 -11.57 -30.15
C GLU A 520 4.79 -10.60 -30.42
N ALA A 521 5.26 -10.48 -31.66
CA ALA A 521 6.30 -9.50 -32.00
C ALA A 521 5.87 -8.06 -31.69
N ALA A 522 4.62 -7.69 -32.06
CA ALA A 522 4.07 -6.38 -31.76
C ALA A 522 3.93 -6.12 -30.25
N LEU A 523 3.75 -7.19 -29.46
CA LEU A 523 3.72 -7.12 -28.01
C LEU A 523 5.11 -6.79 -27.45
N MET A 524 6.13 -7.52 -27.89
CA MET A 524 7.52 -7.30 -27.47
C MET A 524 8.03 -5.91 -27.86
N GLU A 525 7.78 -5.48 -29.09
CA GLU A 525 8.12 -4.14 -29.59
C GLU A 525 7.46 -3.04 -28.75
N SER A 526 6.17 -3.21 -28.44
CA SER A 526 5.43 -2.20 -27.67
C SER A 526 5.95 -2.00 -26.25
N GLY A 527 6.65 -2.98 -25.68
CA GLY A 527 7.22 -2.91 -24.34
C GLY A 527 8.55 -2.14 -24.25
N ASN A 528 9.17 -1.77 -25.36
CA ASN A 528 10.53 -1.22 -25.41
C ASN A 528 10.55 0.25 -25.83
N LEU A 529 11.09 1.14 -24.98
CA LEU A 529 11.20 2.58 -25.30
C LEU A 529 12.13 2.89 -26.48
N ARG A 530 12.99 1.96 -26.90
CA ARG A 530 13.82 2.12 -28.10
C ARG A 530 12.96 2.30 -29.35
N GLU A 531 11.79 1.65 -29.41
CA GLU A 531 10.81 1.82 -30.50
C GLU A 531 10.13 3.20 -30.50
N ARG A 532 10.37 4.02 -29.46
CA ARG A 532 9.82 5.37 -29.29
C ARG A 532 10.87 6.46 -29.40
N GLU A 533 12.11 6.11 -29.75
CA GLU A 533 13.24 7.07 -29.78
C GLU A 533 12.92 8.30 -30.64
N ALA A 534 12.34 8.11 -31.83
CA ALA A 534 12.00 9.21 -32.74
C ALA A 534 11.08 10.25 -32.08
N GLY A 535 10.12 9.82 -31.26
CA GLY A 535 9.20 10.70 -30.54
C GLY A 535 9.80 11.38 -29.31
N LEU A 536 10.97 10.94 -28.85
CA LEU A 536 11.64 11.42 -27.63
C LEU A 536 12.87 12.30 -27.93
N LYS A 537 13.55 12.05 -29.05
CA LYS A 537 14.93 12.51 -29.32
C LYS A 537 15.11 14.04 -29.31
N ASN A 538 14.07 14.83 -29.53
CA ASN A 538 14.19 16.30 -29.58
C ASN A 538 13.17 17.05 -28.69
N LYS A 539 12.44 16.36 -27.81
CA LYS A 539 11.44 17.01 -26.94
C LYS A 539 12.10 17.62 -25.69
N ALA A 540 12.48 18.89 -25.76
CA ALA A 540 13.20 19.59 -24.70
C ALA A 540 12.47 19.61 -23.34
N ASN A 541 11.14 19.48 -23.36
CA ASN A 541 10.26 19.44 -22.20
C ASN A 541 10.11 18.06 -21.55
N VAL A 542 10.71 17.02 -22.13
CA VAL A 542 10.77 15.68 -21.52
C VAL A 542 12.05 15.56 -20.72
N LYS A 543 11.89 15.27 -19.42
CA LYS A 543 12.96 15.14 -18.44
C LYS A 543 12.87 13.80 -17.71
N VAL A 544 14.02 13.27 -17.32
CA VAL A 544 14.13 12.00 -16.61
C VAL A 544 14.86 12.16 -15.29
N VAL A 545 14.43 11.41 -14.28
CA VAL A 545 15.21 11.20 -13.05
C VAL A 545 15.74 9.77 -13.10
N LEU A 546 17.04 9.58 -12.91
CA LEU A 546 17.71 8.28 -13.06
C LEU A 546 18.65 8.03 -11.89
N THR A 547 18.79 6.75 -11.54
CA THR A 547 19.79 6.28 -10.58
C THR A 547 20.79 5.36 -11.27
N GLY A 548 22.08 5.55 -11.02
CA GLY A 548 23.17 4.76 -11.62
C GLY A 548 23.14 3.28 -11.23
N ASN A 549 22.66 2.95 -10.04
CA ASN A 549 22.52 1.57 -9.57
C ASN A 549 21.06 1.06 -9.55
N ASP A 550 20.16 1.61 -10.37
CA ASP A 550 18.81 1.07 -10.54
C ASP A 550 18.86 -0.35 -11.11
N PHE A 551 18.45 -1.34 -10.33
CA PHE A 551 18.54 -2.75 -10.73
C PHE A 551 17.54 -3.16 -11.84
N LEU A 552 16.62 -2.27 -12.24
CA LEU A 552 15.75 -2.49 -13.41
C LEU A 552 16.41 -2.08 -14.73
N LEU A 553 17.56 -1.41 -14.68
CA LEU A 553 18.27 -0.92 -15.86
C LEU A 553 19.65 -1.57 -15.95
N THR A 554 20.01 -2.04 -17.13
CA THR A 554 21.41 -2.41 -17.41
C THR A 554 22.26 -1.16 -17.63
N LYS A 555 23.59 -1.33 -17.63
CA LYS A 555 24.52 -0.25 -18.00
C LYS A 555 24.21 0.33 -19.38
N ASP A 556 23.83 -0.53 -20.34
CA ASP A 556 23.45 -0.12 -21.70
C ASP A 556 22.11 0.62 -21.74
N ASP A 557 21.17 0.25 -20.87
CA ASP A 557 19.89 0.95 -20.76
C ASP A 557 20.10 2.35 -20.17
N LEU A 558 20.93 2.48 -19.13
CA LEU A 558 21.31 3.76 -18.53
C LEU A 558 22.08 4.64 -19.53
N ALA A 559 23.02 4.05 -20.28
CA ALA A 559 23.75 4.77 -21.33
C ALA A 559 22.79 5.30 -22.40
N TRP A 560 21.81 4.49 -22.83
CA TRP A 560 20.79 4.93 -23.79
C TRP A 560 20.00 6.14 -23.28
N PHE A 561 19.53 6.11 -22.03
CA PHE A 561 18.84 7.27 -21.46
C PHE A 561 19.73 8.51 -21.40
N ARG A 562 20.97 8.38 -20.91
CA ARG A 562 21.90 9.52 -20.78
C ARG A 562 22.25 10.15 -22.13
N GLU A 563 22.34 9.35 -23.19
CA GLU A 563 22.56 9.86 -24.55
C GLU A 563 21.34 10.62 -25.09
N ARG A 564 20.11 10.16 -24.81
CA ARG A 564 18.87 10.75 -25.38
C ARG A 564 18.30 11.91 -24.56
N PHE A 565 18.69 12.02 -23.28
CA PHE A 565 18.26 13.08 -22.37
C PHE A 565 19.47 13.85 -21.80
N PRO A 566 20.31 14.49 -22.63
CA PRO A 566 21.56 15.08 -22.16
C PRO A 566 21.34 16.33 -21.29
N GLY A 567 22.37 16.66 -20.48
CA GLY A 567 22.43 17.89 -19.70
C GLY A 567 21.25 18.05 -18.73
N LYS A 568 20.58 19.20 -18.78
CA LYS A 568 19.46 19.56 -17.88
C LYS A 568 18.20 18.70 -18.06
N ARG A 569 18.17 17.79 -19.05
CA ARG A 569 17.07 16.83 -19.24
C ARG A 569 17.18 15.59 -18.35
N THR A 570 18.32 15.37 -17.69
CA THR A 570 18.51 14.27 -16.74
C THR A 570 18.88 14.81 -15.36
N ILE A 571 18.11 14.40 -14.35
CA ILE A 571 18.48 14.50 -12.93
C ILE A 571 19.05 13.13 -12.55
N PHE A 572 20.34 13.08 -12.20
CA PHE A 572 21.06 11.83 -12.00
C PHE A 572 21.65 11.73 -10.60
N THR A 573 21.56 10.55 -10.00
CA THR A 573 22.30 10.16 -8.79
C THR A 573 23.02 8.85 -9.02
N GLU A 574 24.23 8.69 -8.48
CA GLU A 574 24.98 7.44 -8.63
C GLU A 574 24.30 6.27 -7.89
N THR A 575 23.83 6.54 -6.66
CA THR A 575 23.18 5.57 -5.78
C THR A 575 21.79 6.02 -5.35
N GLY A 576 20.97 5.05 -4.94
CA GLY A 576 19.56 5.24 -4.59
C GLY A 576 18.68 4.05 -4.98
N GLY A 577 19.23 3.03 -5.65
CA GLY A 577 18.43 1.93 -6.19
C GLY A 577 17.31 2.43 -7.08
N HIS A 578 16.18 1.74 -7.04
CA HIS A 578 14.96 2.13 -7.73
C HIS A 578 14.16 3.14 -6.89
N MET A 579 14.38 4.45 -7.10
CA MET A 579 13.67 5.58 -6.46
C MET A 579 13.98 5.89 -4.98
N GLY A 580 14.99 5.27 -4.39
CA GLY A 580 15.34 5.45 -2.98
C GLY A 580 15.89 6.84 -2.62
N GLN A 581 16.23 7.66 -3.63
CA GLN A 581 16.83 8.99 -3.46
C GLN A 581 15.81 10.13 -3.45
N LEU A 582 14.53 9.88 -3.76
CA LEU A 582 13.55 10.95 -4.06
C LEU A 582 13.20 11.85 -2.86
N TRP A 583 13.40 11.35 -1.64
CA TRP A 583 13.19 12.12 -0.41
C TRP A 583 14.33 13.13 -0.14
N LYS A 584 15.48 12.99 -0.81
CA LYS A 584 16.62 13.88 -0.61
C LYS A 584 16.29 15.30 -1.12
N PRO A 585 16.58 16.36 -0.34
CA PRO A 585 16.22 17.74 -0.69
C PRO A 585 16.72 18.18 -2.08
N GLU A 586 17.91 17.74 -2.48
CA GLU A 586 18.54 18.11 -3.75
C GLU A 586 17.74 17.56 -4.93
N ILE A 587 17.31 16.29 -4.83
CA ILE A 587 16.52 15.62 -5.87
C ILE A 587 15.10 16.15 -5.90
N TYR A 588 14.49 16.36 -4.73
CA TYR A 588 13.18 16.99 -4.61
C TYR A 588 13.15 18.36 -5.30
N ASN A 589 14.12 19.22 -5.01
CA ASN A 589 14.21 20.57 -5.58
C ASN A 589 14.53 20.54 -7.07
N ALA A 590 15.37 19.61 -7.53
CA ALA A 590 15.64 19.43 -8.96
C ALA A 590 14.37 19.00 -9.73
N MET A 591 13.57 18.10 -9.17
CA MET A 591 12.28 17.70 -9.77
C MET A 591 11.30 18.87 -9.86
N ARG A 592 11.22 19.72 -8.83
CA ARG A 592 10.42 20.96 -8.89
C ARG A 592 10.87 21.89 -10.01
N ALA A 593 12.17 22.16 -10.07
CA ALA A 593 12.75 22.98 -11.15
C ALA A 593 12.55 22.33 -12.54
N ALA A 594 12.42 21.00 -12.60
CA ALA A 594 12.18 20.29 -13.85
C ALA A 594 10.81 20.59 -14.46
N ILE A 595 9.79 20.84 -13.63
CA ILE A 595 8.39 20.98 -14.06
C ILE A 595 7.86 22.42 -13.94
N ARG A 596 8.67 23.36 -13.46
CA ARG A 596 8.27 24.76 -13.31
C ARG A 596 7.89 25.37 -14.65
N PHE A 597 6.64 25.84 -14.77
CA PHE A 597 6.16 26.63 -15.92
C PHE A 597 6.22 28.12 -15.61
N LYS A 598 6.23 28.99 -16.64
CA LYS A 598 6.15 30.44 -16.44
C LYS A 598 4.69 30.88 -16.53
N LYS A 599 4.18 31.57 -15.50
CA LYS A 599 2.81 32.11 -15.47
C LYS A 599 2.55 33.17 -16.57
N ALA A 600 3.60 33.70 -17.21
CA ALA A 600 3.51 34.63 -18.35
C ALA A 600 3.25 33.95 -19.71
N ASP A 601 3.21 32.61 -19.77
CA ASP A 601 2.95 31.84 -21.00
C ASP A 601 1.45 31.66 -21.30
N PHE A 602 0.56 32.29 -20.52
CA PHE A 602 -0.87 32.35 -20.79
C PHE A 602 -1.21 33.74 -21.32
N PRO A 603 -2.04 33.85 -22.38
CA PRO A 603 -2.55 35.16 -22.78
C PRO A 603 -3.25 35.81 -21.58
N ALA A 604 -2.84 37.02 -21.23
CA ALA A 604 -3.64 37.88 -20.37
C ALA A 604 -4.99 38.12 -21.07
N GLU A 605 -6.07 38.08 -20.30
CA GLU A 605 -7.45 38.34 -20.77
C GLU A 605 -7.57 39.59 -21.64
#